data_AF-A0A1L3F8A6-F1
#
_entry.id   AF-A0A1L3F8A6-F1
#
_cell.length_a   1.000
_cell.length_b   1.000
_cell.length_c   1.000
_cell.angle_alpha   90.00
_cell.angle_beta   90.00
_cell.angle_gamma   90.00
#
_symmetry.space_group_name_H-M   'P 1'
#
loop_
_entity.id
_entity.type
_entity.pdbx_description
1 polymer ?
#
loop_
_entity_poly.entity_id
_entity_poly.type
_entity_poly.pdbx_seq_one_letter_code
_entity_poly.pdbx_strand_id
1 'polypeptide(L)' 'MCPVCKHRMGLARISPGPRGFDERTFECSTCERTEVVRLAVDPMQTDAVGWLAGELKPPN' A
#
# COMPACT_ATOMS: atom_id res chain seq x y z
N MET A 1 -14.01 -4.80 -0.61
CA MET A 1 -15.28 -5.25 -1.23
C MET A 1 -15.64 -4.25 -2.31
N CYS A 2 -16.13 -4.70 -3.47
CA CYS A 2 -16.57 -3.80 -4.53
C CYS A 2 -17.69 -2.89 -4.00
N PRO A 3 -17.57 -1.56 -4.12
CA PRO A 3 -18.57 -0.65 -3.55
C PRO A 3 -19.94 -0.81 -4.23
N VAL A 4 -19.96 -1.26 -5.48
CA VAL A 4 -21.16 -1.43 -6.32
C VAL A 4 -21.84 -2.77 -6.04
N CYS A 5 -21.22 -3.88 -6.44
CA CYS A 5 -21.86 -5.20 -6.40
C CYS A 5 -21.57 -6.00 -5.13
N LYS A 6 -20.79 -5.46 -4.19
CA LYS A 6 -20.35 -6.13 -2.95
C LYS A 6 -19.57 -7.43 -3.17
N HIS A 7 -19.14 -7.75 -4.39
CA HIS A 7 -18.23 -8.88 -4.61
C HIS A 7 -16.84 -8.58 -4.02
N ARG A 8 -16.11 -9.62 -3.59
CA ARG A 8 -14.71 -9.46 -3.15
C ARG A 8 -13.85 -9.08 -4.34
N MET A 9 -13.06 -8.02 -4.22
CA MET A 9 -12.14 -7.61 -5.28
C MET A 9 -10.81 -8.35 -5.14
N GLY A 10 -10.18 -8.68 -6.27
CA GLY A 10 -8.85 -9.26 -6.34
C GLY A 10 -7.78 -8.18 -6.48
N LEU A 11 -6.58 -8.41 -5.94
CA LEU A 11 -5.43 -7.54 -6.18
C LEU A 11 -4.88 -7.82 -7.58
N ALA A 12 -4.89 -6.82 -8.44
CA ALA A 12 -4.44 -6.92 -9.83
C ALA A 12 -3.01 -6.40 -10.03
N ARG A 13 -2.62 -5.34 -9.31
CA ARG A 13 -1.30 -4.71 -9.47
C ARG A 13 -0.85 -4.02 -8.17
N ILE A 14 0.46 -4.03 -7.96
CA ILE A 14 1.16 -3.14 -7.02
C ILE A 14 2.13 -2.29 -7.85
N SER A 15 2.10 -0.97 -7.67
CA SER A 15 3.04 -0.02 -8.29
C SER A 15 3.66 0.89 -7.24
N PRO A 16 4.92 1.35 -7.45
CA PRO A 16 5.53 2.34 -6.56
C PRO A 16 4.67 3.60 -6.49
N GLY A 17 4.33 4.04 -5.27
CA GLY A 17 3.64 5.29 -5.03
C GLY A 17 4.61 6.41 -4.61
N PRO A 18 4.08 7.51 -4.05
CA PRO A 18 4.90 8.51 -3.36
C PRO A 18 5.75 7.87 -2.24
N ARG A 19 6.85 8.54 -1.83
CA ARG A 19 7.75 8.03 -0.78
C ARG A 19 6.99 7.52 0.44
N GLY A 20 7.26 6.27 0.82
CA GLY A 20 6.61 5.59 1.94
C GLY A 20 5.25 4.95 1.60
N PHE A 21 4.82 4.96 0.34
CA PHE A 21 3.55 4.35 -0.09
C PHE A 21 3.69 3.50 -1.37
N ASP A 22 2.89 2.43 -1.42
CA ASP A 22 2.56 1.69 -2.64
C ASP A 22 1.16 2.04 -3.10
N GLU A 23 0.96 2.05 -4.41
CA GLU A 23 -0.38 2.05 -5.01
C GLU A 23 -0.78 0.61 -5.34
N ARG A 24 -1.93 0.17 -4.82
CA ARG A 24 -2.49 -1.16 -5.06
C ARG A 24 -3.79 -1.04 -5.83
N THR A 25 -3.85 -1.71 -6.97
CA THR A 25 -5.01 -1.75 -7.85
C THR A 25 -5.80 -3.03 -7.57
N PHE A 26 -7.09 -2.86 -7.30
CA PHE A 26 -8.03 -3.94 -7.08
C PHE A 26 -9.06 -3.98 -8.19
N GLU A 27 -9.36 -5.18 -8.69
CA GLU A 27 -10.33 -5.39 -9.76
C GLU A 27 -11.47 -6.29 -9.30
N CYS A 28 -12.69 -5.96 -9.71
CA CYS A 28 -13.87 -6.77 -9.48
C CYS A 28 -14.17 -7.62 -10.73
N SER A 29 -14.06 -8.93 -10.62
CA SER A 29 -14.36 -9.86 -11.72
C SER A 29 -15.84 -9.90 -12.14
N THR A 30 -16.74 -9.36 -11.32
CA THR A 30 -18.20 -9.41 -11.59
C THR A 30 -18.70 -8.19 -12.37
N CYS A 31 -18.15 -7.01 -12.10
CA CYS A 31 -18.63 -5.76 -12.70
C CYS A 31 -17.50 -4.91 -13.31
N GLU A 32 -16.30 -5.50 -13.41
CA GLU A 32 -15.11 -4.93 -14.06
C GLU A 32 -14.65 -3.59 -13.47
N ARG A 33 -15.17 -3.22 -12.30
CA ARG A 33 -14.75 -2.02 -11.58
C ARG A 33 -13.33 -2.18 -11.04
N THR A 34 -12.55 -1.12 -11.19
CA THR A 34 -11.22 -0.98 -10.65
C THR A 34 -11.20 0.05 -9.53
N GLU A 35 -10.52 -0.26 -8.43
CA GLU A 35 -10.27 0.64 -7.31
C GLU A 35 -8.76 0.72 -7.06
N VAL A 36 -8.21 1.92 -6.92
CA VAL A 36 -6.78 2.13 -6.62
C VAL A 36 -6.68 2.73 -5.23
N VAL A 37 -5.86 2.13 -4.39
CA VAL A 37 -5.65 2.59 -3.01
C VAL A 37 -4.17 2.75 -2.72
N ARG A 38 -3.84 3.79 -1.95
CA ARG A 38 -2.48 4.02 -1.44
C ARG A 38 -2.34 3.34 -0.09
N LEU A 39 -1.35 2.49 0.06
CA LEU A 39 -1.02 1.85 1.32
C LEU A 39 0.40 2.25 1.72
N ALA A 40 0.58 2.56 3.00
CA ALA A 40 1.92 2.74 3.54
C ALA A 40 2.73 1.46 3.30
N VAL A 41 3.95 1.60 2.81
CA VAL A 41 4.90 0.48 2.70
C VAL A 41 5.30 0.11 4.13
N ASP A 42 5.53 -1.19 4.36
CA ASP A 42 6.04 -1.64 5.65
C ASP A 42 7.34 -0.89 5.96
N PRO A 43 7.44 -0.18 7.09
CA PRO A 43 8.65 0.52 7.49
C PRO A 43 9.90 -0.39 7.48
N MET A 44 9.73 -1.70 7.73
CA MET A 44 10.82 -2.68 7.66
C MET A 44 11.36 -2.91 6.23
N GLN A 45 10.57 -2.57 5.22
CA GLN A 45 10.94 -2.67 3.81
C GLN A 45 11.33 -1.33 3.20
N THR A 46 11.34 -0.27 4.01
CA THR A 46 11.83 1.05 3.60
C THR A 46 13.31 1.22 3.94
N ASP A 47 13.93 2.27 3.41
CA ASP A 47 15.30 2.69 3.73
C ASP A 47 15.46 3.20 5.18
N ALA A 48 14.44 3.08 6.03
CA ALA A 48 14.44 3.40 7.45
C ALA A 48 15.30 2.46 8.32
N VAL A 49 16.37 1.87 7.76
CA VAL A 49 17.29 0.95 8.44
C VAL A 49 17.85 1.54 9.75
N GLY A 50 18.09 2.86 9.79
CA GLY A 50 18.56 3.54 11.01
C GLY A 50 17.57 3.51 12.18
N TRP A 51 16.26 3.41 11.91
CA TRP A 51 15.24 3.23 12.96
C TRP A 51 15.29 1.80 13.52
N LEU A 52 15.45 0.80 12.64
CA LEU A 52 15.57 -0.60 13.04
C LEU A 52 16.87 -0.89 13.80
N ALA A 53 17.94 -0.18 13.47
CA ALA A 53 19.24 -0.30 14.13
C ALA A 53 19.32 0.41 15.50
N GLY A 54 18.24 1.09 15.94
CA GLY A 54 18.22 1.81 17.21
C GLY A 54 19.11 3.06 17.24
N GLU A 55 19.43 3.63 16.08
CA GLU A 55 20.35 4.77 15.95
C GLU A 55 19.66 6.13 16.15
N LEU A 56 18.39 6.15 16.58
CA LEU A 56 17.66 7.38 16.85
C LEU A 56 18.28 8.15 18.02
N LYS A 57 18.71 9.38 17.74
CA LYS A 57 19.20 10.31 18.77
C LYS A 57 18.10 11.32 19.12
N PRO A 58 17.97 11.70 20.40
CA PRO A 58 17.02 12.74 20.79
C PRO A 58 17.40 14.10 20.15
N PRO A 59 16.41 14.94 19.79
CA PRO A 59 16.68 16.30 19.34
C PRO A 59 17.22 17.15 20.50
N ASN A 60 18.22 17.98 20.21
CA ASN A 60 18.84 18.91 21.17
C ASN A 60 17.88 20.00 21.63
#